data_AF-A0A926TLC8-F1
#
_entry.id   AF-A0A926TLC8-F1
#
_cell.length_a   1.000
_cell.length_b   1.000
_cell.length_c   1.000
_cell.angle_alpha   90.00
_cell.angle_beta   90.00
_cell.angle_gamma   90.00
#
_symmetry.space_group_name_H-M   'P 1'
#
loop_
_entity.id
_entity.type
_entity.pdbx_description
1 polymer ?
#
loop_
_entity_poly.entity_id
_entity_poly.type
_entity_poly.pdbx_seq_one_letter_code
_entity_poly.pdbx_strand_id
1 'polypeptide(L)' 'MAKFSDVTKRTTITLPKEIFDSLEAWADEEGRPTANLAAFLVEMSVRIKFPDRFPPKIQRGED' A
#
# COMPACT_ATOMS: atom_id res chain seq x y z
N MET A 1 21.81 18.80 3.91
CA MET A 1 20.47 18.26 4.22
C MET A 1 20.20 17.14 3.24
N ALA A 2 20.09 15.89 3.67
CA ALA A 2 19.77 14.80 2.75
C ALA A 2 18.35 15.02 2.21
N LYS A 3 18.24 15.29 0.91
CA LYS A 3 16.99 15.20 0.17
C LYS A 3 16.55 13.75 0.31
N PHE A 4 15.49 13.45 1.06
CA PHE A 4 14.83 12.13 1.04
C PHE A 4 14.17 11.97 -0.34
N SER A 5 14.97 11.89 -1.39
CA SER A 5 14.52 11.56 -2.73
C SER A 5 13.96 10.14 -2.69
N ASP A 6 12.66 9.97 -2.88
CA ASP A 6 12.08 8.90 -3.71
C ASP A 6 12.55 7.44 -3.52
N VAL A 7 13.13 7.04 -2.39
CA VAL A 7 13.65 5.66 -2.27
C VAL A 7 12.53 4.70 -1.90
N THR A 8 11.77 4.29 -2.91
CA THR A 8 10.90 3.11 -2.82
C THR A 8 11.77 1.86 -2.75
N LYS A 9 11.52 1.00 -1.76
CA LYS A 9 12.14 -0.33 -1.66
C LYS A 9 11.14 -1.38 -2.11
N ARG A 10 11.61 -2.35 -2.90
CA ARG A 10 10.81 -3.50 -3.36
C ARG A 10 11.11 -4.72 -2.51
N THR A 11 10.08 -5.50 -2.24
CA THR A 11 10.20 -6.83 -1.63
C THR A 11 9.30 -7.82 -2.37
N THR A 12 9.57 -9.10 -2.22
CA THR A 12 8.70 -10.19 -2.70
C THR A 12 7.82 -10.65 -1.55
N ILE A 13 6.52 -10.87 -1.81
CA ILE A 13 5.57 -11.42 -0.85
C ILE A 13 5.11 -12.80 -1.32
N THR A 14 4.92 -13.72 -0.39
CA THR A 14 4.32 -15.03 -0.64
C THR A 14 3.05 -15.13 0.18
N LEU A 15 1.94 -15.46 -0.47
CA LEU A 15 0.61 -15.56 0.14
C LEU A 15 0.03 -16.96 -0.12
N PRO A 16 -0.87 -17.45 0.75
CA PRO A 16 -1.69 -18.62 0.43
C PRO A 16 -2.46 -18.40 -0.88
N LYS A 17 -2.64 -19.46 -1.68
CA LYS A 17 -3.24 -19.38 -3.01
C LYS A 17 -4.59 -18.64 -3.00
N GLU A 18 -5.51 -19.05 -2.13
CA GLU A 18 -6.85 -18.48 -2.04
C GLU A 18 -6.83 -16.97 -1.73
N ILE A 19 -5.86 -16.52 -0.93
CA ILE A 19 -5.68 -15.11 -0.61
C ILE A 19 -5.15 -14.33 -1.81
N PHE A 20 -4.20 -14.91 -2.56
CA PHE A 20 -3.67 -14.29 -3.76
C PHE A 20 -4.74 -14.20 -4.86
N ASP A 21 -5.51 -15.27 -5.09
CA ASP A 21 -6.62 -15.28 -6.06
C ASP A 21 -7.65 -14.18 -5.73
N SER A 22 -7.99 -14.03 -4.46
CA SER A 22 -8.91 -12.98 -3.99
C SER A 22 -8.34 -11.57 -4.17
N LEU A 23 -7.02 -11.42 -3.98
CA LEU A 23 -6.32 -10.16 -4.22
C LEU A 23 -6.29 -9.80 -5.71
N GLU A 24 -6.11 -10.78 -6.60
CA GLU A 24 -6.18 -10.58 -8.05
C GLU A 24 -7.57 -10.13 -8.49
N ALA A 25 -8.63 -10.82 -8.03
CA ALA A 25 -10.00 -10.43 -8.35
C ALA A 25 -10.31 -8.99 -7.91
N TRP A 26 -9.89 -8.60 -6.70
CA TRP A 26 -10.07 -7.22 -6.22
C TRP A 26 -9.26 -6.22 -7.06
N ALA A 27 -8.03 -6.55 -7.45
CA ALA A 27 -7.23 -5.67 -8.29
C ALA A 27 -7.86 -5.45 -9.67
N ASP A 28 -8.44 -6.51 -10.25
CA ASP A 28 -9.18 -6.46 -11.52
C ASP A 28 -10.44 -5.60 -11.41
N GLU A 29 -11.21 -5.72 -10.32
CA GLU A 29 -12.38 -4.87 -10.04
C GLU A 29 -12.02 -3.38 -9.97
N GLU A 30 -10.87 -3.05 -9.39
CA GLU A 30 -10.36 -1.67 -9.32
C GLU A 30 -9.63 -1.21 -10.59
N GLY A 31 -9.46 -2.09 -11.59
CA GLY A 31 -8.76 -1.78 -12.83
C GLY A 31 -7.28 -1.43 -12.62
N ARG A 32 -6.61 -2.05 -11.64
CA ARG A 32 -5.21 -1.76 -11.30
C ARG A 32 -4.36 -3.02 -11.18
N PRO A 33 -3.02 -2.94 -11.33
CA PRO A 33 -2.16 -4.11 -11.14
C PRO A 33 -2.21 -4.68 -9.71
N THR A 34 -2.27 -6.01 -9.58
CA THR A 34 -2.26 -6.75 -8.29
C THR A 34 -1.13 -6.31 -7.37
N ALA A 35 0.08 -6.10 -7.92
CA ALA A 35 1.24 -5.64 -7.14
C ALA A 35 1.02 -4.24 -6.52
N ASN A 36 0.29 -3.35 -7.22
CA ASN A 36 -0.04 -2.03 -6.69
C ASN A 36 -1.14 -2.12 -5.63
N LEU A 37 -2.07 -3.07 -5.73
CA LEU A 37 -3.01 -3.39 -4.65
C LEU A 37 -2.29 -3.91 -3.41
N ALA A 38 -1.46 -4.92 -3.56
CA ALA A 38 -0.62 -5.43 -2.48
C ALA A 38 0.19 -4.33 -1.79
N ALA A 39 0.89 -3.49 -2.55
CA ALA A 39 1.71 -2.41 -2.00
C ALA A 39 0.90 -1.44 -1.13
N PHE A 40 -0.28 -1.02 -1.62
CA PHE A 40 -1.17 -0.13 -0.88
C PHE A 40 -1.71 -0.78 0.40
N LEU A 41 -2.17 -2.03 0.34
CA LEU A 41 -2.71 -2.73 1.51
C LEU A 41 -1.64 -2.95 2.59
N VAL A 42 -0.41 -3.28 2.19
CA VAL A 42 0.74 -3.36 3.08
C VAL A 42 1.04 -2.00 3.69
N GLU A 43 1.05 -0.92 2.90
CA GLU A 43 1.26 0.43 3.41
C GLU A 43 0.21 0.82 4.45
N MET A 44 -1.08 0.61 4.16
CA MET A 44 -2.18 0.92 5.08
C MET A 44 -2.04 0.14 6.39
N SER A 45 -1.73 -1.15 6.30
CA SER A 45 -1.50 -2.00 7.48
C SER A 45 -0.34 -1.50 8.34
N VAL A 46 0.76 -1.08 7.72
CA VAL A 46 1.93 -0.52 8.43
C VAL A 46 1.58 0.82 9.09
N ARG A 47 0.83 1.70 8.41
CA ARG A 47 0.38 2.99 8.97
C ARG A 47 -0.52 2.78 10.19
N ILE A 48 -1.47 1.86 10.11
CA ILE A 48 -2.35 1.50 11.23
C ILE A 48 -1.54 0.94 12.40
N LYS A 49 -0.51 0.12 12.13
CA LYS A 49 0.34 -0.47 13.16
C LYS A 49 1.23 0.56 13.87
N PHE A 50 1.67 1.61 13.17
CA PHE A 50 2.58 2.63 13.70
C PHE A 50 2.01 4.04 13.53
N PRO A 51 0.88 4.38 14.20
CA PRO A 51 0.19 5.65 14.02
C PRO A 51 1.07 6.86 14.40
N ASP A 52 1.91 6.73 15.43
CA ASP A 52 2.83 7.79 15.87
C ASP A 52 3.92 8.11 14.84
N ARG A 53 4.28 7.12 14.00
CA ARG A 53 5.31 7.29 12.95
C ARG A 53 4.72 7.75 11.63
N PHE A 54 3.45 7.43 11.39
CA PHE A 54 2.77 7.70 10.14
C PHE A 54 1.40 8.33 10.42
N PRO A 55 1.34 9.60 10.84
CA PRO A 55 0.08 10.27 11.10
C PRO A 55 -0.79 10.27 9.83
N PRO A 56 -2.12 10.14 9.96
CA PRO A 56 -3.03 10.21 8.82
C PRO A 56 -2.83 11.55 8.11
N LYS A 57 -2.58 11.50 6.80
CA LYS A 57 -2.54 12.72 5.99
C LYS A 57 -3.97 13.26 5.94
N ILE A 58 -4.26 14.27 6.75
CA ILE A 58 -5.50 15.04 6.63
C ILE A 58 -5.45 15.68 5.24
N GLN A 59 -6.16 15.12 4.26
CA GLN A 59 -6.45 15.82 3.02
C GLN A 59 -7.38 16.97 3.44
N ARG A 60 -6.79 18.14 3.69
CA ARG A 60 -7.54 19.39 3.70
C ARG A 60 -8.13 19.49 2.29
N GLY A 61 -9.44 19.28 2.17
CA GLY A 61 -10.15 19.56 0.93
C GLY A 61 -9.77 20.96 0.50
N GLU A 62 -9.23 21.07 -0.71
CA GLU A 62 -9.13 22.37 -1.36
C GLU A 62 -10.57 22.79 -1.70
N ASP A 63 -10.94 23.96 -1.17
CA ASP A 63 -12.22 24.65 -1.36
C ASP A 63 -12.51 24.94 -2.85
#